data_AF-A0A7X6JBP0-F1
#
_entry.id   AF-A0A7X6JBP0-F1
#
_cell.length_a   1.000
_cell.length_b   1.000
_cell.length_c   1.000
_cell.angle_alpha   90.00
_cell.angle_beta   90.00
_cell.angle_gamma   90.00
#
_symmetry.space_group_name_H-M   'P 1'
#
loop_
_entity.id
_entity.type
_entity.pdbx_description
1 polymer ?
#
loop_
_entity_poly.entity_id
_entity_poly.type
_entity_poly.pdbx_seq_one_letter_code
_entity_poly.pdbx_strand_id
1 'polypeptide(L)'
;MNGMVSLSPASQRCVRLKSSLQFITLSCLSTSVFAGAYSIKEAWMYKFMAGLLLGTSLTCLAAAAPANEAHVKAVVNEIKGLDSTGANKQPVPALFGLNLQAVSVGQKLPKAGPGDAASMVGGYADANGTPNSGLALQLDYVDHALGELVGALHDNKLDDTTLVVIASKHGQSPIDPSKFQPTDEDPYTKTPGYAFHIADDASLIWLKPDGRAKSLAAAAEYLKDQGKALGIGQLLTSNQVALAYEDPASDARAPDFIVTVNPGVVYTGGKKIAEHGGGNANDRNVALLLSNPSIPSRTITALVQTTQVAPTILQALGYDPKELQAVQKEATQALPGMPF
;
A
#
# COMPACT_ATOMS: atom_id res chain seq x y z
N MET A 1 -21.19 -3.61 2.78
CA MET A 1 -22.25 -4.65 2.63
C MET A 1 -21.57 -6.00 2.48
N ASN A 2 -22.27 -7.10 2.69
CA ASN A 2 -21.64 -8.44 2.71
C ASN A 2 -21.32 -8.90 1.28
N GLY A 3 -20.04 -9.05 0.95
CA GLY A 3 -19.60 -9.70 -0.29
C GLY A 3 -19.49 -11.21 -0.11
N MET A 4 -20.08 -11.98 -1.02
CA MET A 4 -19.87 -13.43 -1.10
C MET A 4 -18.72 -13.73 -2.08
N VAL A 5 -17.86 -14.68 -1.71
CA VAL A 5 -16.91 -15.33 -2.62
C VAL A 5 -17.02 -16.84 -2.44
N SER A 6 -17.01 -17.56 -3.55
CA SER A 6 -17.05 -19.02 -3.64
C SER A 6 -16.03 -19.47 -4.67
N LEU A 7 -15.36 -20.61 -4.46
CA LEU A 7 -14.81 -21.43 -5.55
C LEU A 7 -14.46 -22.87 -5.09
N SER A 8 -14.05 -23.70 -6.06
CA SER A 8 -14.13 -25.17 -6.07
C SER A 8 -12.78 -25.87 -5.83
N PRO A 9 -12.74 -27.15 -5.41
CA PRO A 9 -11.50 -27.91 -5.24
C PRO A 9 -10.67 -28.05 -6.52
N ALA A 10 -9.35 -28.22 -6.34
CA ALA A 10 -8.37 -28.27 -7.41
C ALA A 10 -8.37 -29.62 -8.16
N SER A 11 -8.61 -29.57 -9.48
CA SER A 11 -8.05 -30.55 -10.42
C SER A 11 -7.90 -29.91 -11.81
N GLN A 12 -6.70 -30.02 -12.38
CA GLN A 12 -6.27 -29.65 -13.74
C GLN A 12 -7.28 -28.83 -14.58
N ARG A 13 -7.30 -27.51 -14.35
CA ARG A 13 -7.83 -26.55 -15.32
C ARG A 13 -7.22 -25.18 -15.09
N CYS A 14 -6.80 -24.53 -16.17
CA CYS A 14 -6.25 -23.17 -16.17
C CYS A 14 -7.20 -22.22 -15.41
N VAL A 15 -6.65 -21.41 -14.49
CA VAL A 15 -7.39 -20.42 -13.71
C VAL A 15 -7.86 -19.30 -14.65
N ARG A 16 -9.04 -19.48 -15.24
CA ARG A 16 -9.77 -18.38 -15.87
C ARG A 16 -10.64 -17.71 -14.83
N LEU A 17 -10.29 -16.47 -14.49
CA LEU A 17 -11.09 -15.54 -13.70
C LEU A 17 -12.43 -15.25 -14.41
N LYS A 18 -13.41 -16.15 -14.26
CA LYS A 18 -14.75 -15.99 -14.84
C LYS A 18 -15.61 -15.05 -14.00
N SER A 19 -15.54 -13.76 -14.29
CA SER A 19 -16.67 -12.81 -14.44
C SER A 19 -17.84 -12.79 -13.43
N SER A 20 -17.74 -13.41 -12.25
CA SER A 20 -18.81 -13.47 -11.25
C SER A 20 -18.32 -13.57 -9.80
N LEU A 21 -17.05 -13.22 -9.56
CA LEU A 21 -16.53 -12.83 -8.25
C LEU A 21 -16.25 -11.31 -8.31
N GLN A 22 -16.64 -10.56 -7.28
CA GLN A 22 -16.26 -9.15 -7.14
C GLN A 22 -14.85 -9.09 -6.53
N PHE A 23 -13.86 -8.67 -7.33
CA PHE A 23 -12.45 -8.65 -6.91
C PHE A 23 -12.06 -7.34 -6.21
N ILE A 24 -11.28 -7.47 -5.13
CA ILE A 24 -10.69 -6.38 -4.34
C ILE A 24 -9.18 -6.64 -4.26
N THR A 25 -8.37 -5.58 -4.32
CA THR A 25 -6.94 -5.62 -4.74
C THR A 25 -5.88 -5.58 -3.62
N LEU A 26 -4.61 -5.84 -4.00
CA LEU A 26 -3.50 -6.27 -3.11
C LEU A 26 -2.13 -5.58 -3.46
N SER A 27 -1.20 -5.45 -2.48
CA SER A 27 0.27 -5.10 -2.49
C SER A 27 0.80 -4.35 -1.19
N CYS A 28 1.46 -4.97 -0.17
CA CYS A 28 1.57 -4.58 1.30
C CYS A 28 2.78 -3.69 1.79
N LEU A 29 2.85 -2.94 2.94
CA LEU A 29 2.06 -2.62 4.18
C LEU A 29 1.83 -1.08 4.44
N SER A 30 1.04 -0.67 5.47
CA SER A 30 0.58 0.72 5.81
C SER A 30 1.43 1.55 6.80
N THR A 31 1.16 2.86 6.93
CA THR A 31 1.89 3.84 7.79
C THR A 31 1.46 3.92 9.27
N SER A 32 2.15 3.18 10.14
CA SER A 32 2.22 3.41 11.60
C SER A 32 3.64 3.12 12.11
N VAL A 33 4.06 3.78 13.19
CA VAL A 33 5.30 3.52 13.98
C VAL A 33 6.62 3.54 13.17
N PHE A 34 7.19 4.73 12.94
CA PHE A 34 8.64 4.86 12.68
C PHE A 34 9.23 6.20 13.17
N ALA A 35 9.33 6.33 14.49
CA ALA A 35 10.29 7.22 15.12
C ALA A 35 10.98 6.49 16.29
N GLY A 36 11.70 7.22 17.14
CA GLY A 36 12.77 6.67 17.97
C GLY A 36 14.06 6.44 17.15
N ALA A 37 15.20 6.67 17.79
CA ALA A 37 16.50 6.67 17.10
C ALA A 37 17.10 5.26 16.96
N TYR A 38 17.66 4.96 15.79
CA TYR A 38 18.54 3.82 15.58
C TYR A 38 19.96 4.28 15.26
N SER A 39 20.89 3.95 16.14
CA SER A 39 22.31 3.81 15.78
C SER A 39 22.62 2.32 15.61
N ILE A 40 22.53 1.84 14.38
CA ILE A 40 23.20 0.64 13.85
C ILE A 40 23.26 0.81 12.32
N LYS A 41 24.38 0.43 11.72
CA LYS A 41 24.63 0.48 10.27
C LYS A 41 23.90 -0.69 9.59
N GLU A 42 23.51 -0.70 8.32
CA GLU A 42 24.04 0.08 7.18
C GLU A 42 23.07 0.03 5.97
N ALA A 43 23.20 0.99 5.04
CA ALA A 43 22.78 0.98 3.61
C ALA A 43 21.34 0.61 3.18
N TRP A 44 20.74 -0.51 3.60
CA TRP A 44 19.56 -1.10 2.93
C TRP A 44 18.29 -0.23 3.03
N MET A 45 17.98 0.26 4.22
CA MET A 45 16.75 1.04 4.48
C MET A 45 16.71 2.38 3.71
N TYR A 46 17.86 2.96 3.38
CA TYR A 46 17.93 4.22 2.62
C TYR A 46 17.42 4.07 1.18
N LYS A 47 17.62 2.91 0.52
CA LYS A 47 17.06 2.67 -0.82
C LYS A 47 15.54 2.51 -0.80
N PHE A 48 14.98 1.95 0.28
CA PHE A 48 13.53 1.80 0.44
C PHE A 48 12.85 3.14 0.73
N MET A 49 13.41 3.95 1.64
CA MET A 49 12.87 5.28 1.97
C MET A 49 13.02 6.29 0.83
N ALA A 50 14.05 6.18 -0.02
CA ALA A 50 14.19 7.03 -1.21
C ALA A 50 13.01 6.87 -2.20
N GLY A 51 12.34 5.71 -2.21
CA GLY A 51 11.12 5.50 -3.00
C GLY A 51 9.88 6.20 -2.44
N LEU A 52 9.89 6.62 -1.17
CA LEU A 52 8.77 7.31 -0.50
C LEU A 52 8.84 8.84 -0.67
N LEU A 53 10.03 9.38 -0.95
CA LEU A 53 10.26 10.82 -1.19
C LEU A 53 9.96 11.27 -2.63
N LEU A 54 9.63 10.33 -3.53
CA LEU A 54 9.10 10.62 -4.85
C LEU A 54 7.57 10.71 -4.77
N GLY A 55 7.04 11.92 -4.58
CA GLY A 55 5.63 12.19 -4.87
C GLY A 55 5.27 11.67 -6.27
N THR A 56 4.14 10.99 -6.38
CA THR A 56 3.85 10.03 -7.49
C THR A 56 3.73 10.69 -8.86
N SER A 57 4.89 10.92 -9.46
CA SER A 57 5.08 11.58 -10.74
C SER A 57 4.77 10.64 -11.92
N LEU A 58 4.42 11.24 -13.07
CA LEU A 58 4.09 10.48 -14.28
C LEU A 58 5.27 9.62 -14.79
N THR A 59 6.51 9.98 -14.45
CA THR A 59 7.72 9.21 -14.76
C THR A 59 7.92 8.01 -13.82
N CYS A 60 7.49 8.10 -12.56
CA CYS A 60 7.44 6.94 -11.65
C CYS A 60 6.40 5.92 -12.14
N LEU A 61 5.20 6.39 -12.48
CA LEU A 61 4.13 5.54 -13.03
C LEU A 61 4.52 4.89 -14.37
N ALA A 62 5.37 5.55 -15.19
CA ALA A 62 5.89 5.00 -16.43
C ALA A 62 6.98 3.92 -16.25
N ALA A 63 7.68 3.90 -15.12
CA ALA A 63 8.67 2.87 -14.80
C ALA A 63 8.03 1.60 -14.23
N ALA A 64 6.74 1.63 -13.88
CA ALA A 64 6.07 0.57 -13.13
C ALA A 64 6.06 -0.78 -13.85
N ALA A 65 5.65 -0.87 -15.12
CA ALA A 65 5.57 -2.16 -15.81
C ALA A 65 6.95 -2.85 -15.98
N PRO A 66 8.01 -2.18 -16.46
CA PRO A 66 9.36 -2.78 -16.50
C PRO A 66 9.91 -3.14 -15.11
N ALA A 67 9.62 -2.36 -14.07
CA ALA A 67 10.03 -2.67 -12.70
C ALA A 67 9.29 -3.90 -12.15
N ASN A 68 7.99 -4.02 -12.40
CA ASN A 68 7.19 -5.17 -12.02
C ASN A 68 7.73 -6.46 -12.67
N GLU A 69 7.98 -6.45 -13.98
CA GLU A 69 8.53 -7.60 -14.71
C GLU A 69 9.90 -8.00 -14.16
N ALA A 70 10.78 -7.04 -13.90
CA ALA A 70 12.07 -7.29 -13.28
C ALA A 70 11.95 -7.88 -11.86
N HIS A 71 10.98 -7.45 -11.05
CA HIS A 71 10.72 -8.00 -9.72
C HIS A 71 10.19 -9.44 -9.77
N VAL A 72 9.22 -9.73 -10.66
CA VAL A 72 8.68 -11.09 -10.85
C VAL A 72 9.81 -12.03 -11.30
N LYS A 73 10.57 -11.62 -12.32
CA LYS A 73 11.70 -12.40 -12.83
C LYS A 73 12.78 -12.65 -11.78
N ALA A 74 13.08 -11.67 -10.93
CA ALA A 74 14.03 -11.83 -9.83
C ALA A 74 13.60 -12.93 -8.84
N VAL A 75 12.35 -12.89 -8.37
CA VAL A 75 11.84 -13.92 -7.44
C VAL A 75 11.68 -15.28 -8.13
N VAL A 76 11.31 -15.31 -9.41
CA VAL A 76 11.28 -16.55 -10.22
C VAL A 76 12.69 -17.14 -10.41
N ASN A 77 13.76 -16.34 -10.41
CA ASN A 77 15.14 -16.83 -10.41
C ASN A 77 15.55 -17.37 -9.03
N GLU A 78 15.20 -16.67 -7.95
CA GLU A 78 15.48 -17.09 -6.56
C GLU A 78 14.81 -18.43 -6.23
N ILE A 79 13.55 -18.62 -6.65
CA ILE A 79 12.80 -19.89 -6.57
C ILE A 79 13.49 -21.04 -7.32
N LYS A 80 14.25 -20.74 -8.38
CA LYS A 80 15.02 -21.71 -9.19
C LYS A 80 16.42 -21.99 -8.65
N GLY A 81 16.77 -21.47 -7.46
CA GLY A 81 18.11 -21.63 -6.87
C GLY A 81 19.19 -20.84 -7.62
N LEU A 82 18.84 -19.63 -8.07
CA LEU A 82 19.74 -18.67 -8.71
C LEU A 82 19.78 -17.36 -7.92
N ASP A 83 20.76 -16.50 -8.20
CA ASP A 83 20.66 -15.09 -7.82
C ASP A 83 19.53 -14.38 -8.59
N SER A 84 19.13 -13.20 -8.13
CA SER A 84 18.05 -12.41 -8.73
C SER A 84 18.27 -12.02 -10.20
N THR A 85 19.52 -12.03 -10.70
CA THR A 85 19.81 -11.80 -12.13
C THR A 85 19.62 -13.08 -12.98
N GLY A 86 19.62 -14.25 -12.34
CA GLY A 86 19.57 -15.56 -12.98
C GLY A 86 20.92 -16.08 -13.47
N ALA A 87 22.03 -15.42 -13.09
CA ALA A 87 23.36 -15.71 -13.64
C ALA A 87 24.11 -16.80 -12.87
N ASN A 88 24.10 -16.77 -11.54
CA ASN A 88 24.82 -17.69 -10.68
C ASN A 88 23.86 -18.55 -9.85
N LYS A 89 24.27 -19.77 -9.50
CA LYS A 89 23.53 -20.62 -8.55
C LYS A 89 23.64 -20.08 -7.13
N GLN A 90 22.54 -20.13 -6.39
CA GLN A 90 22.44 -19.77 -4.97
C GLN A 90 21.50 -20.74 -4.24
N PRO A 91 21.56 -20.84 -2.90
CA PRO A 91 20.49 -21.44 -2.12
C PRO A 91 19.17 -20.70 -2.35
N VAL A 92 18.05 -21.42 -2.43
CA VAL A 92 16.71 -20.80 -2.46
C VAL A 92 16.49 -20.05 -1.13
N PRO A 93 16.09 -18.77 -1.13
CA PRO A 93 15.79 -18.04 0.09
C PRO A 93 14.60 -18.65 0.86
N ALA A 94 14.71 -18.73 2.19
CA ALA A 94 13.58 -19.13 3.05
C ALA A 94 12.45 -18.06 3.09
N LEU A 95 12.77 -16.83 2.70
CA LEU A 95 11.81 -15.74 2.49
C LEU A 95 12.23 -14.96 1.24
N PHE A 96 11.32 -14.91 0.27
CA PHE A 96 11.39 -14.07 -0.93
C PHE A 96 10.14 -13.19 -1.01
N GLY A 97 10.20 -12.09 -1.73
CA GLY A 97 9.07 -11.17 -1.82
C GLY A 97 9.30 -9.99 -2.75
N LEU A 98 8.20 -9.46 -3.28
CA LEU A 98 8.19 -8.35 -4.23
C LEU A 98 7.04 -7.39 -3.94
N ASN A 99 7.05 -6.24 -4.63
CA ASN A 99 5.87 -5.39 -4.79
C ASN A 99 5.58 -5.17 -6.27
N LEU A 100 4.29 -5.05 -6.59
CA LEU A 100 3.77 -4.81 -7.93
C LEU A 100 2.95 -3.52 -7.89
N GLN A 101 3.31 -2.54 -8.72
CA GLN A 101 2.65 -1.23 -8.76
C GLN A 101 1.53 -1.15 -9.81
N ALA A 102 1.39 -2.18 -10.66
CA ALA A 102 0.44 -2.26 -11.77
C ALA A 102 -0.97 -1.76 -11.42
N VAL A 103 -1.56 -2.33 -10.37
CA VAL A 103 -2.93 -1.98 -9.93
C VAL A 103 -3.03 -0.52 -9.48
N SER A 104 -2.03 0.03 -8.77
CA SER A 104 -2.09 1.45 -8.37
C SER A 104 -1.99 2.37 -9.59
N VAL A 105 -1.13 2.06 -10.57
CA VAL A 105 -1.11 2.80 -11.85
C VAL A 105 -2.49 2.75 -12.52
N GLY A 106 -3.08 1.55 -12.58
CA GLY A 106 -4.40 1.31 -13.18
C GLY A 106 -5.57 1.98 -12.44
N GLN A 107 -5.51 2.13 -11.12
CA GLN A 107 -6.52 2.84 -10.32
C GLN A 107 -6.34 4.37 -10.40
N LYS A 108 -5.10 4.84 -10.32
CA LYS A 108 -4.74 6.26 -10.16
C LYS A 108 -4.96 7.09 -11.42
N LEU A 109 -4.68 6.54 -12.60
CA LEU A 109 -4.73 7.30 -13.86
C LEU A 109 -6.14 7.27 -14.50
N PRO A 110 -6.61 8.38 -15.11
CA PRO A 110 -7.87 8.40 -15.88
C PRO A 110 -7.80 7.63 -17.20
N LYS A 111 -6.60 7.22 -17.62
CA LYS A 111 -6.32 6.45 -18.83
C LYS A 111 -5.43 5.26 -18.50
N ALA A 112 -5.23 4.40 -19.49
CA ALA A 112 -4.16 3.41 -19.58
C ALA A 112 -2.83 3.88 -18.96
N GLY A 113 -2.06 2.93 -18.41
CA GLY A 113 -0.70 3.18 -17.92
C GLY A 113 0.27 3.51 -19.06
N PRO A 114 1.43 4.12 -18.79
CA PRO A 114 2.39 4.44 -19.85
C PRO A 114 2.98 3.16 -20.45
N GLY A 115 2.68 2.92 -21.73
CA GLY A 115 3.00 1.68 -22.45
C GLY A 115 1.74 0.91 -22.91
N ASP A 116 0.61 1.11 -22.22
CA ASP A 116 -0.68 0.52 -22.58
C ASP A 116 -1.32 1.22 -23.81
N ALA A 117 -2.36 0.62 -24.38
CA ALA A 117 -3.10 1.21 -25.50
C ALA A 117 -3.86 2.49 -25.06
N ALA A 118 -3.57 3.62 -25.71
CA ALA A 118 -4.07 4.95 -25.34
C ALA A 118 -5.61 5.15 -25.41
N SER A 119 -6.36 4.15 -25.88
CA SER A 119 -7.82 4.06 -25.86
C SER A 119 -8.40 3.44 -24.58
N MET A 120 -7.57 2.82 -23.74
CA MET A 120 -8.00 2.22 -22.47
C MET A 120 -8.24 3.30 -21.40
N VAL A 121 -9.25 3.05 -20.56
CA VAL A 121 -9.68 3.94 -19.47
C VAL A 121 -9.23 3.33 -18.14
N GLY A 122 -8.67 4.14 -17.24
CA GLY A 122 -8.24 3.67 -15.91
C GLY A 122 -9.34 3.82 -14.85
N GLY A 123 -9.02 3.48 -13.61
CA GLY A 123 -9.94 3.50 -12.47
C GLY A 123 -11.11 2.53 -12.61
N TYR A 124 -12.18 2.84 -11.88
CA TYR A 124 -13.42 2.06 -11.84
C TYR A 124 -14.54 2.72 -12.66
N ALA A 125 -15.44 1.90 -13.20
CA ALA A 125 -16.63 2.33 -13.92
C ALA A 125 -17.79 2.72 -12.98
N ASP A 126 -17.84 2.15 -11.78
CA ASP A 126 -18.95 2.28 -10.84
C ASP A 126 -18.55 2.18 -9.36
N ALA A 127 -19.51 2.42 -8.48
CA ALA A 127 -19.36 2.30 -7.03
C ALA A 127 -19.23 0.84 -6.50
N ASN A 128 -19.37 -0.17 -7.37
CA ASN A 128 -19.20 -1.58 -7.01
C ASN A 128 -17.76 -2.06 -7.22
N GLY A 129 -16.89 -1.22 -7.79
CA GLY A 129 -15.51 -1.59 -8.12
C GLY A 129 -15.38 -2.34 -9.44
N THR A 130 -16.32 -2.18 -10.39
CA THR A 130 -16.16 -2.70 -11.76
C THR A 130 -14.96 -2.01 -12.44
N PRO A 131 -13.87 -2.71 -12.81
CA PRO A 131 -12.69 -2.07 -13.37
C PRO A 131 -12.90 -1.61 -14.82
N ASN A 132 -12.40 -0.43 -15.18
CA ASN A 132 -12.28 -0.02 -16.58
C ASN A 132 -11.15 -0.80 -17.28
N SER A 133 -11.08 -0.72 -18.62
CA SER A 133 -10.20 -1.56 -19.44
C SER A 133 -8.70 -1.47 -19.12
N GLY A 134 -8.21 -0.32 -18.67
CA GLY A 134 -6.83 -0.14 -18.21
C GLY A 134 -6.58 -0.78 -16.84
N LEU A 135 -7.50 -0.61 -15.88
CA LEU A 135 -7.41 -1.30 -14.58
C LEU A 135 -7.56 -2.82 -14.73
N ALA A 136 -8.42 -3.28 -15.64
CA ALA A 136 -8.57 -4.70 -15.97
C ALA A 136 -7.27 -5.29 -16.55
N LEU A 137 -6.59 -4.60 -17.47
CA LEU A 137 -5.28 -5.02 -17.98
C LEU A 137 -4.23 -5.15 -16.86
N GLN A 138 -4.17 -4.16 -15.96
CA GLN A 138 -3.21 -4.17 -14.84
C GLN A 138 -3.57 -5.22 -13.77
N LEU A 139 -4.85 -5.63 -13.67
CA LEU A 139 -5.32 -6.77 -12.87
C LEU A 139 -4.91 -8.11 -13.49
N ASP A 140 -5.19 -8.32 -14.77
CA ASP A 140 -4.84 -9.53 -15.53
C ASP A 140 -3.32 -9.76 -15.51
N TYR A 141 -2.52 -8.69 -15.57
CA TYR A 141 -1.07 -8.74 -15.40
C TYR A 141 -0.65 -9.27 -14.02
N VAL A 142 -1.30 -8.84 -12.93
CA VAL A 142 -0.98 -9.32 -11.57
C VAL A 142 -1.42 -10.77 -11.37
N ASP A 143 -2.56 -11.19 -11.93
CA ASP A 143 -2.96 -12.61 -11.93
C ASP A 143 -1.94 -13.48 -12.68
N HIS A 144 -1.46 -13.02 -13.86
CA HIS A 144 -0.41 -13.73 -14.60
C HIS A 144 0.90 -13.83 -13.82
N ALA A 145 1.36 -12.73 -13.21
CA ALA A 145 2.57 -12.70 -12.38
C ALA A 145 2.46 -13.63 -11.16
N LEU A 146 1.30 -13.69 -10.51
CA LEU A 146 1.04 -14.67 -9.43
C LEU A 146 1.04 -16.11 -9.97
N GLY A 147 0.50 -16.33 -11.17
CA GLY A 147 0.57 -17.61 -11.88
C GLY A 147 2.00 -18.06 -12.20
N GLU A 148 2.87 -17.16 -12.67
CA GLU A 148 4.30 -17.42 -12.89
C GLU A 148 5.02 -17.81 -11.59
N LEU A 149 4.77 -17.09 -10.50
CA LEU A 149 5.37 -17.35 -9.20
C LEU A 149 4.92 -18.71 -8.63
N VAL A 150 3.62 -19.01 -8.66
CA VAL A 150 3.08 -20.30 -8.20
C VAL A 150 3.55 -21.46 -9.09
N GLY A 151 3.60 -21.26 -10.41
CA GLY A 151 4.16 -22.24 -11.35
C GLY A 151 5.64 -22.52 -11.09
N ALA A 152 6.44 -21.48 -10.81
CA ALA A 152 7.84 -21.63 -10.45
C ALA A 152 8.02 -22.42 -9.13
N LEU A 153 7.17 -22.20 -8.12
CA LEU A 153 7.20 -22.97 -6.86
C LEU A 153 6.93 -24.46 -7.12
N HIS A 154 5.88 -24.78 -7.87
CA HIS A 154 5.53 -26.15 -8.27
C HIS A 154 6.66 -26.85 -9.04
N ASP A 155 7.19 -26.18 -10.06
CA ASP A 155 8.23 -26.76 -10.93
C ASP A 155 9.55 -27.02 -10.19
N ASN A 156 9.80 -26.28 -9.09
CA ASN A 156 10.96 -26.47 -8.22
C ASN A 156 10.65 -27.26 -6.92
N LYS A 157 9.42 -27.77 -6.76
CA LYS A 157 8.96 -28.59 -5.61
C LYS A 157 8.96 -27.88 -4.26
N LEU A 158 8.49 -26.63 -4.27
CA LEU A 158 8.43 -25.74 -3.10
C LEU A 158 7.00 -25.36 -2.72
N ASP A 159 6.00 -25.77 -3.52
CA ASP A 159 4.58 -25.45 -3.35
C ASP A 159 3.94 -26.09 -2.10
N ASP A 160 4.34 -27.32 -1.74
CA ASP A 160 3.92 -27.96 -0.48
C ASP A 160 4.43 -27.20 0.77
N THR A 161 5.62 -26.61 0.70
CA THR A 161 6.33 -26.04 1.86
C THR A 161 6.25 -24.51 1.97
N THR A 162 5.84 -23.81 0.91
CA THR A 162 5.79 -22.34 0.89
C THR A 162 4.49 -21.80 1.46
N LEU A 163 4.56 -20.81 2.36
CA LEU A 163 3.42 -19.97 2.71
C LEU A 163 3.38 -18.75 1.79
N VAL A 164 2.42 -18.74 0.86
CA VAL A 164 2.15 -17.57 0.01
C VAL A 164 1.24 -16.60 0.76
N VAL A 165 1.70 -15.36 0.95
CA VAL A 165 0.92 -14.27 1.56
C VAL A 165 0.74 -13.14 0.55
N ILE A 166 -0.50 -12.69 0.35
CA ILE A 166 -0.84 -11.59 -0.56
C ILE A 166 -1.73 -10.60 0.20
N ALA A 167 -1.32 -9.34 0.31
CA ALA A 167 -1.95 -8.31 1.17
C ALA A 167 -1.70 -6.89 0.62
N SER A 168 -2.47 -5.83 0.97
CA SER A 168 -2.24 -4.43 0.47
C SER A 168 -1.71 -3.37 1.45
N LYS A 169 -0.94 -2.40 0.91
CA LYS A 169 -0.28 -1.27 1.61
C LYS A 169 -1.35 -0.31 2.09
N HIS A 170 -2.16 0.02 1.12
CA HIS A 170 -3.35 0.83 1.09
C HIS A 170 -4.21 0.24 -0.04
N GLY A 171 -5.49 0.58 -0.07
CA GLY A 171 -6.25 0.58 -1.32
C GLY A 171 -5.98 1.88 -2.08
N GLN A 172 -7.03 2.47 -2.65
CA GLN A 172 -7.03 3.80 -3.26
C GLN A 172 -8.42 4.43 -3.19
N SER A 173 -8.52 5.73 -2.96
CA SER A 173 -9.78 6.47 -2.83
C SER A 173 -9.95 7.57 -3.90
N PRO A 174 -11.17 7.77 -4.44
CA PRO A 174 -12.37 6.95 -4.26
C PRO A 174 -12.42 5.73 -5.20
N ILE A 175 -13.04 4.65 -4.75
CA ILE A 175 -13.49 3.55 -5.64
C ILE A 175 -14.68 4.02 -6.51
N ASP A 176 -15.59 4.81 -5.92
CA ASP A 176 -16.78 5.34 -6.59
C ASP A 176 -16.44 6.61 -7.39
N PRO A 177 -16.43 6.57 -8.73
CA PRO A 177 -16.03 7.72 -9.56
C PRO A 177 -17.00 8.91 -9.42
N SER A 178 -18.25 8.70 -8.96
CA SER A 178 -19.20 9.79 -8.72
C SER A 178 -18.86 10.66 -7.51
N LYS A 179 -17.94 10.20 -6.64
CA LYS A 179 -17.47 10.93 -5.44
C LYS A 179 -16.17 11.70 -5.65
N PHE A 180 -15.51 11.53 -6.80
CA PHE A 180 -14.21 12.16 -7.08
C PHE A 180 -14.30 13.69 -7.09
N GLN A 181 -13.51 14.31 -6.22
CA GLN A 181 -13.45 15.76 -5.97
C GLN A 181 -12.00 16.22 -6.12
N PRO A 182 -11.55 16.55 -7.36
CA PRO A 182 -10.22 17.11 -7.58
C PRO A 182 -10.15 18.46 -6.88
N THR A 183 -9.24 18.55 -5.91
CA THR A 183 -9.13 19.65 -4.96
C THR A 183 -7.77 20.31 -5.08
N ASP A 184 -7.73 21.61 -4.83
CA ASP A 184 -6.52 22.42 -4.87
C ASP A 184 -5.77 22.38 -3.53
N GLU A 185 -4.47 22.08 -3.56
CA GLU A 185 -3.58 22.03 -2.38
C GLU A 185 -2.89 23.37 -2.10
N ASP A 186 -2.96 24.32 -3.04
CA ASP A 186 -2.34 25.64 -2.97
C ASP A 186 -2.69 26.46 -1.70
N PRO A 187 -3.83 26.28 -1.01
CA PRO A 187 -4.07 26.89 0.31
C PRO A 187 -3.08 26.43 1.40
N TYR A 188 -2.59 25.18 1.40
CA TYR A 188 -1.64 24.70 2.41
C TYR A 188 -0.35 25.54 2.45
N THR A 189 0.11 26.01 1.29
CA THR A 189 1.33 26.85 1.17
C THR A 189 1.24 28.19 1.90
N LYS A 190 0.02 28.64 2.21
CA LYS A 190 -0.29 29.93 2.87
C LYS A 190 -0.47 29.78 4.39
N THR A 191 -0.31 28.57 4.93
CA THR A 191 -0.41 28.29 6.38
C THR A 191 0.61 29.14 7.17
N PRO A 192 0.19 29.85 8.24
CA PRO A 192 1.11 30.59 9.10
C PRO A 192 2.30 29.75 9.57
N GLY A 193 3.52 30.17 9.21
CA GLY A 193 4.76 29.45 9.54
C GLY A 193 5.13 28.30 8.59
N TYR A 194 4.38 28.05 7.52
CA TYR A 194 4.60 26.96 6.54
C TYR A 194 6.07 26.79 6.12
N ALA A 195 6.56 25.55 6.16
CA ALA A 195 7.80 25.11 5.51
C ALA A 195 7.51 24.24 4.29
N PHE A 196 6.73 23.17 4.48
CA PHE A 196 6.50 22.12 3.48
C PHE A 196 5.21 21.36 3.79
N HIS A 197 4.60 20.75 2.77
CA HIS A 197 3.57 19.74 2.95
C HIS A 197 3.68 18.64 1.89
N ILE A 198 3.14 17.47 2.20
CA ILE A 198 2.82 16.41 1.24
C ILE A 198 1.29 16.34 1.16
N ALA A 199 0.73 16.17 -0.03
CA ALA A 199 -0.68 16.02 -0.28
C ALA A 199 -0.95 14.95 -1.35
N ASP A 200 -1.96 14.12 -1.13
CA ASP A 200 -2.49 13.14 -2.11
C ASP A 200 -4.01 12.98 -1.85
N ASP A 201 -4.43 12.17 -0.87
CA ASP A 201 -5.79 12.20 -0.25
C ASP A 201 -5.76 12.28 1.29
N ALA A 202 -4.61 12.71 1.79
CA ALA A 202 -4.39 13.29 3.11
C ALA A 202 -3.51 14.53 2.92
N SER A 203 -3.19 15.25 4.00
CA SER A 203 -1.99 16.08 4.00
C SER A 203 -1.18 15.95 5.30
N LEU A 204 0.14 15.95 5.15
CA LEU A 204 1.13 16.03 6.23
C LEU A 204 1.82 17.39 6.10
N ILE A 205 1.79 18.22 7.14
CA ILE A 205 2.18 19.64 7.06
C ILE A 205 3.24 19.95 8.11
N TRP A 206 4.35 20.55 7.67
CA TRP A 206 5.47 20.99 8.51
C TRP A 206 5.59 22.51 8.53
N LEU A 207 5.79 23.07 9.72
CA LEU A 207 6.15 24.47 9.93
C LEU A 207 7.68 24.65 9.96
N LYS A 208 8.13 25.88 9.77
CA LYS A 208 9.54 26.26 9.93
C LYS A 208 9.93 26.13 11.41
N PRO A 209 11.03 25.43 11.76
CA PRO A 209 11.48 25.32 13.15
C PRO A 209 11.64 26.68 13.83
N ASP A 210 12.20 27.64 13.09
CA ASP A 210 12.30 29.04 13.48
C ASP A 210 10.91 29.68 13.58
N GLY A 211 10.42 29.80 14.82
CA GLY A 211 9.14 30.43 15.13
C GLY A 211 7.95 29.48 15.21
N ARG A 212 8.09 28.18 14.89
CA ARG A 212 7.05 27.13 14.97
C ARG A 212 6.07 27.31 16.14
N ALA A 213 6.58 27.40 17.37
CA ALA A 213 5.77 27.50 18.58
C ALA A 213 4.88 28.77 18.65
N LYS A 214 5.24 29.84 17.94
CA LYS A 214 4.43 31.06 17.79
C LYS A 214 3.40 30.91 16.67
N SER A 215 3.70 30.10 15.65
CA SER A 215 2.86 29.88 14.47
C SER A 215 1.76 28.84 14.67
N LEU A 216 1.97 27.82 15.52
CA LEU A 216 1.05 26.68 15.71
C LEU A 216 -0.42 27.07 15.89
N ALA A 217 -0.74 28.08 16.71
CA ALA A 217 -2.12 28.51 16.94
C ALA A 217 -2.77 29.08 15.67
N ALA A 218 -2.08 30.02 15.00
CA ALA A 218 -2.55 30.64 13.77
C ALA A 218 -2.58 29.64 12.60
N ALA A 219 -1.68 28.65 12.58
CA ALA A 219 -1.70 27.55 11.62
C ALA A 219 -2.95 26.66 11.79
N ALA A 220 -3.27 26.28 13.03
CA ALA A 220 -4.47 25.49 13.34
C ALA A 220 -5.77 26.23 12.98
N GLU A 221 -5.84 27.53 13.28
CA GLU A 221 -6.97 28.41 12.94
C GLU A 221 -7.12 28.55 11.42
N TYR A 222 -6.03 28.87 10.71
CA TYR A 222 -6.03 28.97 9.25
C TYR A 222 -6.48 27.68 8.56
N LEU A 223 -5.93 26.53 8.95
CA LEU A 223 -6.27 25.23 8.37
C LEU A 223 -7.74 24.87 8.61
N LYS A 224 -8.28 25.21 9.79
CA LYS A 224 -9.70 25.03 10.11
C LYS A 224 -10.59 25.90 9.22
N ASP A 225 -10.24 27.18 9.01
CA ASP A 225 -10.99 28.10 8.16
C ASP A 225 -10.93 27.70 6.67
N GLN A 226 -9.79 27.17 6.21
CA GLN A 226 -9.67 26.57 4.88
C GLN A 226 -10.40 25.21 4.74
N GLY A 227 -10.98 24.66 5.82
CA GLY A 227 -11.50 23.30 5.86
C GLY A 227 -12.51 22.96 4.76
N LYS A 228 -13.33 23.92 4.32
CA LYS A 228 -14.25 23.74 3.18
C LYS A 228 -13.53 23.75 1.82
N ALA A 229 -12.53 24.62 1.64
CA ALA A 229 -11.80 24.75 0.37
C ALA A 229 -10.84 23.56 0.15
N LEU A 230 -10.22 23.09 1.21
CA LEU A 230 -9.31 21.93 1.23
C LEU A 230 -10.04 20.59 1.40
N GLY A 231 -11.36 20.58 1.59
CA GLY A 231 -12.14 19.35 1.76
C GLY A 231 -11.81 18.55 3.03
N ILE A 232 -11.36 19.20 4.12
CA ILE A 232 -10.91 18.58 5.37
C ILE A 232 -12.05 17.82 6.06
N GLY A 233 -11.82 16.54 6.38
CA GLY A 233 -12.66 15.71 7.25
C GLY A 233 -12.24 15.80 8.71
N GLN A 234 -10.93 15.72 9.00
CA GLN A 234 -10.35 15.93 10.33
C GLN A 234 -8.98 16.61 10.25
N LEU A 235 -8.76 17.60 11.12
CA LEU A 235 -7.44 18.16 11.40
C LEU A 235 -6.92 17.61 12.74
N LEU A 236 -5.75 16.99 12.72
CA LEU A 236 -4.98 16.64 13.91
C LEU A 236 -3.96 17.76 14.14
N THR A 237 -4.06 18.42 15.29
CA THR A 237 -3.07 19.39 15.78
C THR A 237 -1.80 18.70 16.26
N SER A 238 -0.68 19.42 16.36
CA SER A 238 0.63 18.91 16.83
C SER A 238 0.53 18.03 18.09
N ASN A 239 -0.25 18.45 19.10
CA ASN A 239 -0.49 17.66 20.32
C ASN A 239 -1.22 16.33 20.07
N GLN A 240 -2.06 16.25 19.03
CA GLN A 240 -2.76 15.02 18.63
C GLN A 240 -1.87 14.14 17.72
N VAL A 241 -0.98 14.74 16.92
CA VAL A 241 0.07 14.00 16.21
C VAL A 241 0.99 13.31 17.22
N ALA A 242 1.45 14.02 18.25
CA ALA A 242 2.29 13.51 19.34
C ALA A 242 1.64 12.41 20.22
N LEU A 243 0.35 12.09 20.02
CA LEU A 243 -0.35 10.99 20.70
C LEU A 243 -0.47 9.72 19.83
N ALA A 244 -0.29 9.83 18.51
CA ALA A 244 -0.44 8.73 17.54
C ALA A 244 0.86 8.43 16.77
N TYR A 245 1.76 9.41 16.74
CA TYR A 245 3.10 9.42 16.17
C TYR A 245 4.03 10.05 17.21
N GLU A 246 5.32 10.27 16.90
CA GLU A 246 6.21 10.95 17.85
C GLU A 246 6.10 12.47 17.76
N ASP A 247 6.51 13.14 18.83
CA ASP A 247 6.27 14.56 19.06
C ASP A 247 7.02 15.43 18.03
N PRO A 248 6.31 16.18 17.16
CA PRO A 248 6.92 17.10 16.20
C PRO A 248 7.85 18.11 16.87
N ALA A 249 7.61 18.47 18.15
CA ALA A 249 8.48 19.36 18.89
C ALA A 249 9.93 18.83 18.98
N SER A 250 10.10 17.51 19.01
CA SER A 250 11.37 16.81 19.19
C SER A 250 11.89 16.07 17.95
N ASP A 251 11.02 15.56 17.08
CA ASP A 251 11.41 14.84 15.86
C ASP A 251 10.88 15.53 14.59
N ALA A 252 11.79 16.08 13.79
CA ALA A 252 11.47 16.78 12.55
C ALA A 252 10.87 15.89 11.44
N ARG A 253 10.86 14.55 11.63
CA ARG A 253 10.15 13.62 10.73
C ARG A 253 8.64 13.64 10.95
N ALA A 254 8.17 14.02 12.13
CA ALA A 254 6.74 14.13 12.43
C ALA A 254 6.21 15.50 11.98
N PRO A 255 5.05 15.56 11.29
CA PRO A 255 4.46 16.82 10.85
C PRO A 255 3.77 17.56 12.00
N ASP A 256 3.76 18.89 11.95
CA ASP A 256 3.03 19.73 12.91
C ASP A 256 1.50 19.53 12.82
N PHE A 257 0.99 19.12 11.65
CA PHE A 257 -0.41 18.79 11.43
C PHE A 257 -0.59 17.60 10.50
N ILE A 258 -1.63 16.80 10.75
CA ILE A 258 -2.12 15.77 9.83
C ILE A 258 -3.57 16.08 9.48
N VAL A 259 -3.89 16.07 8.19
CA VAL A 259 -5.24 16.25 7.65
C VAL A 259 -5.73 14.93 7.07
N THR A 260 -6.90 14.46 7.50
CA THR A 260 -7.71 13.53 6.71
C THR A 260 -8.80 14.30 5.98
N VAL A 261 -9.14 13.84 4.78
CA VAL A 261 -10.11 14.52 3.89
C VAL A 261 -11.51 13.88 3.98
N ASN A 262 -12.51 14.55 3.41
CA ASN A 262 -13.82 13.95 3.19
C ASN A 262 -13.78 12.94 2.03
N PRO A 263 -14.51 11.80 2.10
CA PRO A 263 -14.40 10.74 1.10
C PRO A 263 -14.57 11.19 -0.35
N GLY A 264 -13.53 10.99 -1.15
CA GLY A 264 -13.46 11.31 -2.58
C GLY A 264 -12.71 12.60 -2.93
N VAL A 265 -12.35 13.42 -1.93
CA VAL A 265 -11.37 14.52 -2.09
C VAL A 265 -10.00 13.93 -2.46
N VAL A 266 -9.40 14.48 -3.52
CA VAL A 266 -8.04 14.14 -3.98
C VAL A 266 -7.35 15.43 -4.38
N TYR A 267 -6.16 15.69 -3.84
CA TYR A 267 -5.33 16.83 -4.20
C TYR A 267 -4.67 16.57 -5.55
N THR A 268 -5.19 17.20 -6.62
CA THR A 268 -4.71 16.95 -7.98
C THR A 268 -5.16 17.99 -9.01
N GLY A 269 -4.24 18.39 -9.87
CA GLY A 269 -4.54 19.11 -11.13
C GLY A 269 -5.15 18.21 -12.22
N GLY A 270 -6.09 17.32 -11.88
CA GLY A 270 -6.85 16.46 -12.80
C GLY A 270 -6.06 15.37 -13.54
N LYS A 271 -4.79 15.11 -13.17
CA LYS A 271 -3.96 14.05 -13.79
C LYS A 271 -4.15 12.67 -13.13
N LYS A 272 -4.76 12.65 -11.94
CA LYS A 272 -5.09 11.49 -11.12
C LYS A 272 -6.59 11.47 -10.88
N ILE A 273 -7.20 10.30 -10.72
CA ILE A 273 -8.64 10.13 -10.38
C ILE A 273 -8.87 9.36 -9.07
N ALA A 274 -7.82 8.78 -8.50
CA ALA A 274 -7.82 8.23 -7.16
C ALA A 274 -6.41 8.40 -6.55
N GLU A 275 -6.34 8.61 -5.23
CA GLU A 275 -5.09 8.68 -4.47
C GLU A 275 -5.04 7.65 -3.33
N HIS A 276 -4.05 7.77 -2.45
CA HIS A 276 -3.89 6.96 -1.25
C HIS A 276 -3.03 7.67 -0.18
N GLY A 277 -3.12 7.19 1.05
CA GLY A 277 -2.40 7.72 2.22
C GLY A 277 -3.34 8.37 3.25
N GLY A 278 -4.58 8.64 2.82
CA GLY A 278 -5.69 9.12 3.62
C GLY A 278 -6.29 8.12 4.60
N GLY A 279 -7.24 8.63 5.37
CA GLY A 279 -7.93 7.90 6.42
C GLY A 279 -9.16 7.12 5.95
N ASN A 280 -9.51 7.14 4.65
CA ASN A 280 -10.81 6.61 4.20
C ASN A 280 -10.83 5.08 4.22
N ALA A 281 -12.04 4.53 4.25
CA ALA A 281 -12.26 3.08 4.16
C ALA A 281 -11.65 2.47 2.88
N ASN A 282 -11.64 3.21 1.76
CA ASN A 282 -11.05 2.74 0.50
C ASN A 282 -9.51 2.70 0.54
N ASP A 283 -8.87 3.50 1.41
CA ASP A 283 -7.41 3.55 1.56
C ASP A 283 -6.93 2.50 2.55
N ARG A 284 -7.74 2.21 3.58
CA ARG A 284 -7.33 1.39 4.72
C ARG A 284 -7.86 -0.04 4.70
N ASN A 285 -8.97 -0.31 4.00
CA ASN A 285 -9.50 -1.67 3.86
C ASN A 285 -8.84 -2.34 2.66
N VAL A 286 -8.14 -3.44 2.92
CA VAL A 286 -7.26 -4.11 1.96
C VAL A 286 -7.57 -5.61 1.94
N ALA A 287 -7.40 -6.25 0.77
CA ALA A 287 -7.47 -7.70 0.72
C ALA A 287 -6.26 -8.32 1.44
N LEU A 288 -6.47 -9.50 2.02
CA LEU A 288 -5.46 -10.34 2.67
C LEU A 288 -5.78 -11.82 2.37
N LEU A 289 -4.84 -12.53 1.77
CA LEU A 289 -4.92 -13.94 1.43
C LEU A 289 -3.66 -14.65 1.94
N LEU A 290 -3.85 -15.82 2.55
CA LEU A 290 -2.77 -16.75 2.93
C LEU A 290 -3.06 -18.11 2.29
N SER A 291 -2.04 -18.74 1.72
CA SER A 291 -2.17 -20.03 1.02
C SER A 291 -0.94 -20.90 1.25
N ASN A 292 -1.18 -22.14 1.71
CA ASN A 292 -0.26 -23.26 1.75
C ASN A 292 -1.11 -24.55 1.77
N PRO A 293 -0.71 -25.68 1.16
CA PRO A 293 -1.53 -26.90 1.15
C PRO A 293 -1.93 -27.47 2.52
N SER A 294 -1.21 -27.11 3.59
CA SER A 294 -1.56 -27.48 4.99
C SER A 294 -2.66 -26.62 5.61
N ILE A 295 -3.07 -25.51 4.97
CA ILE A 295 -4.09 -24.59 5.47
C ILE A 295 -5.45 -24.92 4.83
N PRO A 296 -6.48 -25.30 5.61
CA PRO A 296 -7.81 -25.60 5.05
C PRO A 296 -8.49 -24.33 4.54
N SER A 297 -9.05 -24.40 3.33
CA SER A 297 -9.77 -23.28 2.70
C SER A 297 -10.94 -22.79 3.56
N ARG A 298 -10.91 -21.51 3.94
CA ARG A 298 -11.88 -20.85 4.82
C ARG A 298 -11.80 -19.33 4.67
N THR A 299 -12.91 -18.64 4.90
CA THR A 299 -12.90 -17.19 5.17
C THR A 299 -12.79 -16.96 6.68
N ILE A 300 -11.97 -16.00 7.10
CA ILE A 300 -11.87 -15.54 8.49
C ILE A 300 -12.39 -14.10 8.53
N THR A 301 -13.45 -13.86 9.29
CA THR A 301 -14.13 -12.55 9.41
C THR A 301 -13.69 -11.74 10.64
N ALA A 302 -12.68 -12.22 11.37
CA ALA A 302 -12.06 -11.45 12.44
C ALA A 302 -11.37 -10.20 11.87
N LEU A 303 -11.50 -9.07 12.56
CA LEU A 303 -10.76 -7.86 12.20
C LEU A 303 -9.27 -8.07 12.45
N VAL A 304 -8.45 -7.73 11.45
CA VAL A 304 -7.00 -7.90 11.44
C VAL A 304 -6.32 -6.66 10.87
N GLN A 305 -5.03 -6.49 11.19
CA GLN A 305 -4.18 -5.41 10.69
C GLN A 305 -3.04 -5.96 9.83
N THR A 306 -2.59 -5.18 8.85
CA THR A 306 -1.44 -5.50 7.97
C THR A 306 -0.14 -5.70 8.75
N THR A 307 0.01 -5.04 9.91
CA THR A 307 1.13 -5.23 10.85
C THR A 307 1.25 -6.67 11.36
N GLN A 308 0.16 -7.44 11.37
CA GLN A 308 0.14 -8.84 11.81
C GLN A 308 0.77 -9.81 10.78
N VAL A 309 1.02 -9.37 9.54
CA VAL A 309 1.65 -10.21 8.51
C VAL A 309 3.08 -10.59 8.91
N ALA A 310 3.89 -9.65 9.38
CA ALA A 310 5.27 -9.91 9.78
C ALA A 310 5.43 -10.97 10.91
N PRO A 311 4.74 -10.87 12.06
CA PRO A 311 4.81 -11.91 13.09
C PRO A 311 4.25 -13.27 12.62
N THR A 312 3.26 -13.28 11.71
CA THR A 312 2.76 -14.53 11.10
C THR A 312 3.82 -15.23 10.25
N ILE A 313 4.61 -14.45 9.48
CA ILE A 313 5.74 -14.99 8.71
C ILE A 313 6.82 -15.58 9.63
N LEU A 314 7.11 -14.93 10.76
CA LEU A 314 8.08 -15.49 11.73
C LEU A 314 7.62 -16.83 12.32
N GLN A 315 6.36 -16.96 12.74
CA GLN A 315 5.84 -18.25 13.22
C GLN A 315 5.87 -19.33 12.13
N ALA A 316 5.47 -18.99 10.89
CA ALA A 316 5.51 -19.92 9.76
C ALA A 316 6.93 -20.43 9.45
N LEU A 317 7.94 -19.63 9.79
CA LEU A 317 9.37 -19.97 9.68
C LEU A 317 9.97 -20.57 10.97
N GLY A 318 9.20 -20.68 12.06
CA GLY A 318 9.63 -21.26 13.35
C GLY A 318 10.36 -20.32 14.31
N TYR A 319 10.33 -19.00 14.09
CA TYR A 319 10.96 -17.96 14.94
C TYR A 319 9.97 -17.37 15.96
N ASP A 320 10.47 -16.76 17.06
CA ASP A 320 9.59 -16.03 17.99
C ASP A 320 9.22 -14.66 17.38
N PRO A 321 7.93 -14.34 17.18
CA PRO A 321 7.49 -13.00 16.78
C PRO A 321 8.13 -11.83 17.55
N LYS A 322 8.51 -12.04 18.82
CA LYS A 322 9.18 -11.03 19.66
C LYS A 322 10.60 -10.70 19.22
N GLU A 323 11.20 -11.42 18.29
CA GLU A 323 12.45 -10.99 17.63
C GLU A 323 12.24 -9.66 16.86
N LEU A 324 11.00 -9.36 16.45
CA LEU A 324 10.62 -8.05 15.93
C LEU A 324 10.42 -7.03 17.07
N GLN A 325 11.23 -5.98 17.08
CA GLN A 325 11.06 -4.86 18.04
C GLN A 325 9.66 -4.20 17.94
N ALA A 326 9.03 -4.20 16.76
CA ALA A 326 7.66 -3.74 16.57
C ALA A 326 6.67 -4.54 17.43
N VAL A 327 6.77 -5.87 17.41
CA VAL A 327 5.96 -6.78 18.25
C VAL A 327 6.20 -6.54 19.74
N GLN A 328 7.45 -6.28 20.15
CA GLN A 328 7.77 -5.94 21.54
C GLN A 328 7.14 -4.60 21.99
N LYS A 329 7.12 -3.59 21.12
CA LYS A 329 6.62 -2.23 21.43
C LYS A 329 5.10 -2.10 21.34
N GLU A 330 4.49 -2.73 20.33
CA GLU A 330 3.07 -2.59 19.97
C GLU A 330 2.20 -3.71 20.51
N ALA A 331 2.80 -4.80 21.01
CA ALA A 331 2.15 -6.07 21.31
C ALA A 331 1.39 -6.69 20.11
N THR A 332 1.80 -6.34 18.87
CA THR A 332 1.19 -6.81 17.62
C THR A 332 1.21 -8.34 17.53
N GLN A 333 0.03 -8.95 17.49
CA GLN A 333 -0.16 -10.40 17.41
C GLN A 333 -0.06 -10.91 15.95
N ALA A 334 0.23 -12.19 15.75
CA ALA A 334 0.07 -12.84 14.45
C ALA A 334 -1.40 -12.97 14.02
N LEU A 335 -1.63 -13.42 12.80
CA LEU A 335 -2.96 -13.56 12.20
C LEU A 335 -3.75 -14.73 12.81
N PRO A 336 -5.03 -14.53 13.19
CA PRO A 336 -5.81 -15.54 13.88
C PRO A 336 -6.16 -16.72 12.97
N GLY A 337 -6.13 -17.94 13.53
CA GLY A 337 -6.62 -19.14 12.87
C GLY A 337 -5.64 -19.81 11.89
N MET A 338 -4.37 -19.41 11.91
CA MET A 338 -3.27 -20.19 11.31
C MET A 338 -2.95 -21.44 12.15
N PRO A 339 -2.31 -22.47 11.58
CA PRO A 339 -2.03 -23.75 12.25
C PRO A 339 -0.66 -23.80 12.98
N PHE A 340 0.00 -22.66 13.18
CA PHE A 340 1.37 -22.51 13.70
C PHE A 340 1.47 -21.35 14.72
#